data_AF-A0A7W0SLL4-F1
#
_entry.id   AF-A0A7W0SLL4-F1
#
_cell.length_a   1.000
_cell.length_b   1.000
_cell.length_c   1.000
_cell.angle_alpha   90.00
_cell.angle_beta   90.00
_cell.angle_gamma   90.00
#
_symmetry.space_group_name_H-M   'P 1'
#
loop_
_entity.id
_entity.type
_entity.pdbx_description
1 polymer ?
#
loop_
_entity_poly.entity_id
_entity_poly.type
_entity_poly.pdbx_seq_one_letter_code
_entity_poly.pdbx_strand_id
1 'polypeptide(L)'
;MLLRSAMAFGAGLLAIAGLWLMRGFLQSVASGDPFGARNVRRLRTLGFLLVVGAPIVEVVNYSLREALFVSIPPVPEFNIGIAGPMLPLAALLGGLATFILAEVFAFGMRLREDAEATI
;
A
#
# COMPACT_ATOMS: atom_id res chain seq x y z
N MET A 1 15.71 18.71 -9.31
CA MET A 1 14.25 18.57 -9.53
C MET A 1 13.86 17.18 -10.05
N LEU A 2 14.54 16.63 -11.07
CA LEU A 2 14.24 15.31 -11.65
C LEU A 2 14.22 14.14 -10.64
N LEU A 3 15.19 14.06 -9.72
CA LEU A 3 15.24 13.01 -8.69
C LEU A 3 13.99 13.00 -7.80
N ARG A 4 13.51 14.18 -7.40
CA ARG A 4 12.32 14.30 -6.55
C ARG A 4 11.08 13.81 -7.28
N SER A 5 10.96 14.12 -8.57
CA SER A 5 9.87 13.63 -9.42
C SER A 5 9.94 12.11 -9.62
N ALA A 6 11.15 11.56 -9.84
CA ALA A 6 11.36 10.12 -9.98
C ALA A 6 10.98 9.36 -8.70
N MET A 7 11.38 9.85 -7.52
CA MET A 7 11.00 9.24 -6.24
C MET A 7 9.51 9.35 -5.94
N ALA A 8 8.88 10.48 -6.32
CA ALA A 8 7.45 10.69 -6.13
C ALA A 8 6.59 9.80 -7.03
N PHE A 9 7.13 9.30 -8.15
CA PHE A 9 6.38 8.51 -9.11
C PHE A 9 5.87 7.19 -8.51
N GLY A 10 6.74 6.43 -7.85
CA GLY A 10 6.35 5.15 -7.22
C GLY A 10 5.29 5.34 -6.13
N ALA A 11 5.48 6.33 -5.26
CA ALA A 11 4.49 6.67 -4.22
C ALA A 11 3.16 7.16 -4.82
N GLY A 12 3.22 7.95 -5.90
CA GLY A 12 2.04 8.44 -6.61
C GLY A 12 1.23 7.31 -7.23
N LEU A 13 1.88 6.33 -7.88
CA LEU A 13 1.21 5.15 -8.42
C LEU A 13 0.52 4.32 -7.33
N LEU A 14 1.19 4.08 -6.19
CA LEU A 14 0.57 3.39 -5.05
C LEU A 14 -0.64 4.15 -4.52
N ALA A 15 -0.54 5.48 -4.37
CA ALA A 15 -1.64 6.31 -3.90
C ALA A 15 -2.84 6.27 -4.85
N ILE A 16 -2.62 6.39 -6.16
CA ILE A 16 -3.68 6.31 -7.18
C ILE A 16 -4.35 4.95 -7.15
N ALA A 17 -3.58 3.86 -7.11
CA ALA A 17 -4.11 2.50 -7.03
C ALA A 17 -4.92 2.27 -5.75
N GLY A 18 -4.43 2.74 -4.59
CA GLY A 18 -5.13 2.65 -3.32
C GLY A 18 -6.44 3.44 -3.32
N LEU A 19 -6.42 4.69 -3.80
CA LEU A 19 -7.62 5.53 -3.92
C LEU A 19 -8.66 4.92 -4.86
N TRP A 20 -8.21 4.30 -5.96
CA TRP A 20 -9.12 3.62 -6.89
C TRP A 20 -9.81 2.41 -6.24
N LEU A 21 -9.06 1.60 -5.48
CA LEU A 21 -9.62 0.48 -4.71
C LEU A 21 -10.60 0.95 -3.63
N MET A 22 -10.26 2.01 -2.89
CA MET A 22 -11.13 2.61 -1.88
C MET A 22 -12.40 3.19 -2.50
N ARG A 23 -12.30 3.86 -3.64
CA ARG A 23 -13.47 4.38 -4.37
C ARG A 23 -14.44 3.26 -4.73
N GLY A 24 -13.92 2.15 -5.25
CA GLY A 24 -14.75 0.98 -5.58
C GLY A 24 -15.46 0.41 -4.35
N PHE A 25 -14.76 0.34 -3.21
CA PHE A 25 -15.33 -0.11 -1.94
C PHE A 25 -16.43 0.84 -1.43
N LEU A 26 -16.18 2.16 -1.41
CA LEU A 26 -17.15 3.16 -0.96
C LEU A 26 -18.42 3.15 -1.81
N GLN A 27 -18.31 2.93 -3.12
CA GLN A 27 -19.47 2.81 -4.00
C GLN A 27 -20.37 1.64 -3.64
N SER A 28 -19.81 0.47 -3.30
CA SER A 28 -20.60 -0.68 -2.87
C SER A 28 -21.21 -0.52 -1.48
N VAL A 29 -20.52 0.18 -0.58
CA VAL A 29 -21.09 0.53 0.73
C VAL A 29 -22.28 1.48 0.53
N ALA A 30 -22.13 2.49 -0.33
CA ALA A 30 -23.21 3.42 -0.65
C ALA A 30 -24.41 2.74 -1.34
N SER A 31 -24.21 1.64 -2.06
CA SER A 31 -25.29 0.85 -2.66
C SER A 31 -25.90 -0.20 -1.72
N GLY A 32 -25.51 -0.23 -0.44
CA GLY A 32 -26.07 -1.15 0.55
C GLY A 32 -25.53 -2.58 0.51
N ASP A 33 -24.45 -2.85 -0.25
CA ASP A 33 -23.82 -4.18 -0.33
C ASP A 33 -22.35 -4.14 0.13
N PRO A 34 -22.10 -3.85 1.42
CA PRO A 34 -20.74 -3.79 1.96
C PRO A 34 -20.04 -5.15 1.94
N PHE A 35 -20.78 -6.25 2.12
CA PHE A 35 -20.25 -7.61 2.34
C PHE A 35 -20.11 -8.47 1.06
N GLY A 36 -20.01 -7.87 -0.12
CA GLY A 36 -19.77 -8.62 -1.35
C GLY A 36 -18.36 -9.21 -1.46
N ALA A 37 -18.22 -10.38 -2.09
CA ALA A 37 -16.92 -11.01 -2.39
C ALA A 37 -15.94 -10.09 -3.14
N ARG A 38 -16.46 -9.15 -3.93
CA ARG A 38 -15.67 -8.13 -4.62
C ARG A 38 -14.98 -7.17 -3.65
N ASN A 39 -15.60 -6.82 -2.53
CA ASN A 39 -15.03 -5.93 -1.51
C ASN A 39 -13.96 -6.63 -0.68
N VAL A 40 -14.17 -7.89 -0.33
CA VAL A 40 -13.13 -8.74 0.30
C VAL A 40 -11.89 -8.76 -0.59
N ARG A 41 -12.05 -8.99 -1.90
CA ARG A 41 -10.92 -8.97 -2.84
C ARG A 41 -10.25 -7.61 -2.91
N ARG A 42 -11.01 -6.51 -2.98
CA ARG A 42 -10.46 -5.14 -2.99
C ARG A 42 -9.65 -4.84 -1.73
N LEU A 43 -10.15 -5.21 -0.55
CA LEU A 43 -9.45 -5.03 0.72
C LEU A 43 -8.17 -5.88 0.78
N ARG A 44 -8.21 -7.15 0.34
CA ARG A 44 -7.00 -7.98 0.22
C ARG A 44 -5.98 -7.37 -0.73
N THR A 45 -6.42 -6.86 -1.88
CA THR A 45 -5.54 -6.18 -2.84
C THR A 45 -4.94 -4.90 -2.26
N LEU A 46 -5.71 -4.11 -1.51
CA LEU A 46 -5.22 -2.90 -0.86
C LEU A 46 -4.22 -3.24 0.27
N GLY A 47 -4.49 -4.28 1.05
CA GLY A 47 -3.54 -4.82 2.03
C GLY A 47 -2.21 -5.23 1.38
N PHE A 48 -2.28 -5.98 0.28
CA PHE A 48 -1.09 -6.41 -0.47
C PHE A 48 -0.34 -5.22 -1.07
N LEU A 49 -1.05 -4.26 -1.65
CA LEU A 49 -0.49 -3.04 -2.23
C LEU A 49 0.32 -2.26 -1.17
N LEU A 50 -0.16 -2.18 0.06
CA LEU A 50 0.53 -1.47 1.14
C LEU A 50 1.69 -2.28 1.73
N VAL A 51 1.49 -3.58 2.02
CA VAL A 51 2.52 -4.43 2.64
C VAL A 51 3.68 -4.71 1.70
N VAL A 52 3.41 -4.87 0.40
CA VAL A 52 4.45 -5.24 -0.59
C VAL A 52 4.86 -4.04 -1.44
N GLY A 53 3.89 -3.23 -1.89
CA GLY A 53 4.17 -2.10 -2.76
C GLY A 53 5.00 -1.02 -2.07
N ALA A 54 4.69 -0.68 -0.81
CA ALA A 54 5.42 0.39 -0.12
C ALA A 54 6.91 0.05 0.14
N PRO A 55 7.28 -1.16 0.61
CA PRO A 55 8.68 -1.56 0.70
C PRO A 55 9.40 -1.56 -0.65
N ILE A 56 8.74 -2.01 -1.72
CA ILE A 56 9.34 -1.98 -3.06
C ILE A 56 9.67 -0.54 -3.48
N VAL A 57 8.74 0.40 -3.26
CA VAL A 57 8.99 1.82 -3.57
C VAL A 57 10.13 2.38 -2.73
N GLU A 58 10.22 2.03 -1.45
CA GLU A 58 11.34 2.46 -0.62
C GLU A 58 12.68 1.91 -1.11
N VAL A 59 12.76 0.63 -1.45
CA VAL A 59 13.99 0.01 -1.98
C VAL A 59 14.42 0.71 -3.26
N VAL A 60 13.48 0.94 -4.19
CA VAL A 60 13.76 1.67 -5.43
C VAL A 60 14.25 3.10 -5.14
N ASN A 61 13.60 3.81 -4.22
CA ASN A 61 14.00 5.16 -3.84
C ASN A 61 15.39 5.19 -3.19
N TYR A 62 15.70 4.21 -2.34
CA TYR A 62 17.01 4.07 -1.73
C TYR A 62 18.08 3.80 -2.80
N SER A 63 17.86 2.86 -3.72
CA SER A 63 18.80 2.57 -4.81
C SER A 63 19.03 3.77 -5.73
N LEU A 64 18.00 4.60 -5.98
CA LEU A 64 18.15 5.85 -6.73
C LEU A 64 19.01 6.88 -5.98
N ARG A 65 18.86 6.99 -4.66
CA ARG A 65 19.69 7.86 -3.81
C ARG A 65 21.13 7.37 -3.77
N GLU A 66 21.33 6.07 -3.64
CA GLU A 66 22.64 5.43 -3.60
C GLU A 66 23.40 5.60 -4.93
N ALA A 67 22.75 5.33 -6.06
CA ALA A 67 23.35 5.51 -7.38
C ALA A 67 23.82 6.95 -7.63
N LEU A 68 23.07 7.94 -7.13
CA LEU A 68 23.48 9.34 -7.21
C LEU A 68 24.59 9.67 -6.22
N PHE A 69 24.57 9.12 -5.01
CA PHE A 69 25.60 9.37 -4.02
C PHE A 69 26.98 8.88 -4.50
N VAL A 70 27.04 7.69 -5.11
CA VAL A 70 28.27 7.12 -5.69
C VAL A 70 28.84 7.98 -6.83
N SER A 71 28.00 8.78 -7.50
CA SER A 71 28.45 9.68 -8.58
C SER A 71 29.14 10.95 -8.08
N ILE A 72 29.15 11.22 -6.77
CA ILE A 72 29.78 12.39 -6.17
C ILE A 72 31.21 12.01 -5.73
N PRO A 73 32.24 12.79 -6.08
CA PRO A 73 33.61 12.53 -5.62
C PRO A 73 33.68 12.54 -4.08
N PRO A 74 34.38 11.57 -3.46
CA PRO A 74 34.52 11.55 -2.02
C PRO A 74 35.31 12.78 -1.57
N VAL A 75 34.74 13.56 -0.63
CA VAL A 75 35.42 14.67 0.03
C VAL A 75 36.01 14.13 1.34
N PRO A 76 37.34 13.97 1.46
CA PRO A 76 37.98 13.25 2.57
C PRO A 76 37.69 13.84 3.96
N GLU A 77 37.33 15.12 4.02
CA GLU A 77 37.12 15.88 5.25
C GLU A 77 35.71 15.68 5.84
N PHE A 78 34.77 15.10 5.08
CA PHE A 78 33.41 14.85 5.55
C PHE A 78 33.05 13.37 5.41
N ASN A 79 32.75 12.71 6.55
CA ASN A 79 32.19 11.37 6.57
C ASN A 79 30.68 11.42 6.26
N ILE A 80 30.34 11.78 5.02
CA ILE A 80 28.96 11.83 4.54
C ILE A 80 28.57 10.42 4.13
N GLY A 81 27.47 9.91 4.67
CA GLY A 81 26.86 8.65 4.25
C GLY A 81 25.39 8.84 3.91
N ILE A 82 24.82 7.88 3.19
CA ILE A 82 23.38 7.78 2.97
C ILE A 82 22.74 6.96 4.09
N ALA A 83 21.60 7.43 4.61
CA ALA A 83 20.78 6.62 5.49
C ALA A 83 20.23 5.42 4.71
N GLY A 84 20.29 4.23 5.32
CA GLY A 84 19.73 3.00 4.76
C GLY A 84 18.23 3.08 4.47
N PRO A 85 17.67 2.11 3.73
CA PRO A 85 16.23 2.07 3.44
C PRO A 85 15.43 2.01 4.75
N MET A 86 14.39 2.86 4.86
CA MET A 86 13.55 2.90 6.06
C MET A 86 12.29 2.06 5.86
N LEU A 87 11.99 1.15 6.78
CA LEU A 87 10.75 0.39 6.70
C LEU A 87 9.53 1.33 6.77
N PRO A 88 8.59 1.26 5.82
CA PRO A 88 7.42 2.12 5.81
C PRO A 88 6.36 1.60 6.80
N LEU A 89 6.64 1.69 8.11
CA LEU A 89 5.81 1.11 9.17
C LEU A 89 4.33 1.49 9.07
N ALA A 90 4.02 2.76 8.77
CA ALA A 90 2.65 3.22 8.62
C ALA A 90 1.90 2.47 7.50
N ALA A 91 2.56 2.24 6.36
CA ALA A 91 1.97 1.48 5.26
C ALA A 91 1.84 -0.01 5.61
N LEU A 92 2.86 -0.59 6.26
CA LEU A 92 2.82 -2.00 6.70
C LEU A 92 1.66 -2.25 7.68
N LEU A 93 1.53 -1.40 8.71
CA LEU A 93 0.45 -1.49 9.69
C LEU A 93 -0.92 -1.23 9.04
N GLY A 94 -1.03 -0.24 8.16
CA GLY A 94 -2.26 0.02 7.42
C GLY A 94 -2.66 -1.15 6.51
N GLY A 95 -1.68 -1.79 5.86
CA GLY A 95 -1.90 -2.96 5.04
C GLY A 95 -2.34 -4.18 5.85
N LEU A 96 -1.72 -4.41 7.01
CA LEU A 96 -2.13 -5.46 7.94
C LEU A 96 -3.55 -5.22 8.48
N ALA A 97 -3.86 -3.99 8.90
CA ALA A 97 -5.20 -3.61 9.33
C ALA A 97 -6.23 -3.85 8.21
N THR A 98 -5.86 -3.55 6.97
CA THR A 98 -6.72 -3.80 5.80
C THR A 98 -6.95 -5.30 5.57
N PHE A 99 -5.92 -6.15 5.74
CA PHE A 99 -6.09 -7.60 5.67
C PHE A 99 -7.04 -8.13 6.74
N ILE A 100 -6.91 -7.64 7.98
CA ILE A 100 -7.82 -7.98 9.07
C ILE A 100 -9.25 -7.59 8.70
N LEU A 101 -9.46 -6.36 8.20
CA LEU A 101 -10.78 -5.93 7.71
C LEU A 101 -11.30 -6.81 6.58
N ALA A 102 -10.45 -7.22 5.65
CA ALA A 102 -10.87 -8.10 4.56
C ALA A 102 -11.42 -9.44 5.09
N GLU A 103 -10.79 -10.00 6.13
CA GLU A 103 -11.23 -11.25 6.73
C GLU A 103 -12.51 -11.08 7.57
N VAL A 104 -12.64 -9.98 8.31
CA VAL A 104 -13.89 -9.63 9.01
C VAL A 104 -15.05 -9.51 8.01
N PHE A 105 -14.82 -8.90 6.85
CA PHE A 105 -15.84 -8.79 5.80
C PHE A 105 -16.16 -10.15 5.15
N ALA A 106 -15.17 -11.01 4.97
CA ALA A 106 -15.38 -12.36 4.46
C ALA A 106 -16.22 -13.21 5.43
N PHE A 107 -15.98 -13.05 6.73
CA PHE A 107 -16.80 -13.68 7.75
C PHE A 107 -18.23 -13.12 7.75
N GLY A 108 -18.39 -11.79 7.67
CA GLY A 108 -19.71 -11.15 7.55
C GLY A 108 -20.52 -11.60 6.35
N MET A 109 -19.87 -11.89 5.21
CA MET A 109 -20.52 -12.48 4.04
C MET A 109 -21.11 -13.86 4.36
N ARG A 110 -20.34 -14.75 4.99
CA ARG A 110 -20.80 -16.11 5.35
C ARG A 110 -21.98 -16.05 6.32
N LEU A 111 -21.92 -15.15 7.31
CA LEU A 111 -23.03 -14.94 8.24
C LEU A 111 -24.31 -14.49 7.54
N ARG A 112 -24.20 -13.66 6.50
CA ARG A 112 -25.35 -13.23 5.70
C ARG A 112 -25.91 -14.39 4.87
N GLU A 113 -25.05 -15.19 4.25
CA GLU A 113 -25.46 -16.39 3.48
C GLU A 113 -26.21 -17.39 4.38
N ASP A 114 -25.70 -17.64 5.59
CA ASP A 114 -26.35 -18.53 6.57
C ASP A 114 -27.73 -18.00 7.02
N ALA A 115 -27.85 -16.68 7.21
CA ALA A 115 -29.11 -16.05 7.60
C ALA A 115 -30.16 -16.09 6.47
N GLU A 116 -29.76 -15.85 5.23
CA GLU A 116 -30.63 -15.94 4.05
C GLU A 116 -31.10 -17.38 3.78
N ALA A 117 -30.30 -18.39 4.14
CA ALA A 117 -30.67 -19.81 4.00
C ALA A 117 -31.70 -20.31 5.02
N THR A 118 -31.99 -19.54 6.07
CA THR A 118 -32.90 -19.93 7.16
C THR A 118 -34.33 -19.38 6.98
N ILE A 119 -34.55 -18.50 5.99
CA ILE A 119 -35.86 -17.89 5.66
C ILE A 119 -36.50 -18.64 4.49
#